data_AF-F0BFZ8-F1
#
_entry.id   AF-F0BFZ8-F1
#
_cell.length_a   1.000
_cell.length_b   1.000
_cell.length_c   1.000
_cell.angle_alpha   90.00
_cell.angle_beta   90.00
_cell.angle_gamma   90.00
#
_symmetry.space_group_name_H-M   'P 1'
#
loop_
_entity.id
_entity.type
_entity.pdbx_description
1 polymer ?
#
loop_
_entity_poly.entity_id
_entity_poly.type
_entity_poly.pdbx_seq_one_letter_code
_entity_poly.pdbx_strand_id
1 'polypeptide(L)'
;MASLISTSASGLDIPTVVSTLVSRQRDPEQARINKAGTAATTQLSAISQIKSSMTTLKSALDKVVISADTNAYKATVPTDAGFTATTTSSAAPGNYSVEVVSLATSQKLASGAFTADATVGSGTLTIGYGDNSVTVDISGTDKLTDIAAAINKAAGGKGVTASVVTAN
;
A
#
# COMPACT_ATOMS: atom_id res chain seq x y z
N MET A 1 23.74 -63.35 30.40
CA MET A 1 23.90 -63.87 31.78
C MET A 1 23.06 -62.99 32.70
N ALA A 2 21.90 -63.50 33.11
CA ALA A 2 21.06 -62.87 34.12
C ALA A 2 21.64 -63.23 35.48
N SER A 3 22.18 -62.25 36.18
CA SER A 3 22.43 -62.32 37.62
C SER A 3 22.35 -60.91 38.15
N LEU A 4 21.38 -60.70 39.04
CA LEU A 4 21.31 -59.73 40.14
C LEU A 4 19.83 -59.69 40.59
N ILE A 5 19.37 -60.80 41.15
CA ILE A 5 18.27 -60.76 42.14
C ILE A 5 18.96 -61.05 43.47
N SER A 6 19.58 -60.03 44.04
CA SER A 6 19.93 -60.03 45.47
C SER A 6 18.71 -59.51 46.22
N THR A 7 18.07 -60.42 46.95
CA THR A 7 17.08 -60.13 47.98
C THR A 7 17.74 -59.40 49.14
N SER A 8 17.54 -58.09 49.23
CA SER A 8 17.82 -57.30 50.44
C SER A 8 16.84 -56.15 50.55
N ALA A 9 16.33 -55.98 51.77
CA ALA A 9 15.23 -55.12 52.17
C ALA A 9 15.35 -53.66 51.71
N SER A 10 14.40 -53.21 50.88
CA SER A 10 13.77 -51.88 50.88
C SER A 10 12.66 -51.90 49.83
N GLY A 11 11.48 -51.37 50.17
CA GLY A 11 10.22 -51.58 49.46
C GLY A 11 10.34 -51.61 47.93
N LEU A 12 9.97 -52.76 47.35
CA LEU A 12 9.71 -52.88 45.94
C LEU A 12 8.56 -51.91 45.64
N ASP A 13 8.87 -50.76 45.07
CA ASP A 13 7.88 -49.80 44.58
C ASP A 13 7.22 -50.44 43.35
N ILE A 14 6.29 -51.36 43.61
CA ILE A 14 5.49 -52.07 42.61
C ILE A 14 4.89 -51.09 41.60
N PRO A 15 4.36 -49.91 42.01
CA PRO A 15 3.97 -48.87 41.07
C PRO A 15 5.09 -48.48 40.07
N THR A 16 6.33 -48.23 40.52
CA THR A 16 7.45 -47.92 39.61
C THR A 16 7.88 -49.10 38.74
N VAL A 17 7.87 -50.33 39.25
CA VAL A 17 8.23 -51.53 38.45
C VAL A 17 7.18 -51.79 37.37
N VAL A 18 5.89 -51.69 37.71
CA VAL A 18 4.78 -51.80 36.75
C VAL A 18 4.81 -50.66 35.76
N SER A 19 5.05 -49.42 36.21
CA SER A 19 5.21 -48.26 35.32
C SER A 19 6.38 -48.44 34.36
N THR A 20 7.51 -49.00 34.82
CA THR A 20 8.70 -49.27 33.99
C THR A 20 8.47 -50.39 32.98
N LEU A 21 7.72 -51.44 33.35
CA LEU A 21 7.34 -52.51 32.43
C LEU A 21 6.33 -52.03 31.38
N VAL A 22 5.34 -51.25 31.81
CA VAL A 22 4.32 -50.67 30.91
C VAL A 22 4.96 -49.64 29.97
N SER A 23 5.86 -48.78 30.44
CA SER A 23 6.58 -47.85 29.58
C SER A 23 7.43 -48.59 28.56
N ARG A 24 8.24 -49.58 28.97
CA ARG A 24 9.04 -50.41 28.04
C ARG A 24 8.20 -51.17 27.02
N GLN A 25 6.99 -51.58 27.38
CA GLN A 25 6.06 -52.23 26.44
C GLN A 25 5.41 -51.23 25.47
N ARG A 26 5.19 -49.98 25.90
CA ARG A 26 4.60 -48.90 25.09
C ARG A 26 5.60 -48.21 24.17
N ASP A 27 6.85 -48.09 24.59
CA ASP A 27 7.94 -47.43 23.86
C ASP A 27 8.08 -47.90 22.40
N PRO A 28 8.09 -49.21 22.05
CA PRO A 28 8.25 -49.64 20.67
C PRO A 28 7.07 -49.25 19.78
N GLU A 29 5.84 -49.33 20.29
CA GLU A 29 4.64 -48.95 19.54
C GLU A 29 4.55 -47.43 19.37
N GLN A 30 4.85 -46.67 20.42
CA GLN A 30 4.94 -45.21 20.35
C GLN A 30 6.04 -44.75 19.40
N ALA A 31 7.20 -45.42 19.40
CA ALA A 31 8.29 -45.13 18.46
C ALA A 31 7.88 -45.41 17.01
N ARG A 32 7.12 -46.48 16.76
CA ARG A 32 6.58 -46.81 15.43
C ARG A 32 5.59 -45.75 14.95
N ILE A 33 4.65 -45.34 15.81
CA ILE A 33 3.67 -44.29 15.51
C ILE A 33 4.39 -42.96 15.25
N ASN A 34 5.32 -42.57 16.12
CA ASN A 34 6.09 -41.33 15.95
C ASN A 34 6.89 -41.34 14.65
N LYS A 35 7.53 -42.46 14.29
CA LYS A 35 8.26 -42.60 13.04
C LYS A 35 7.35 -42.47 11.81
N ALA A 36 6.17 -43.10 11.85
CA ALA A 36 5.16 -42.97 10.79
C ALA A 36 4.64 -41.52 10.69
N GLY A 37 4.39 -40.86 11.83
CA GLY A 37 3.96 -39.46 11.88
C GLY A 37 4.99 -38.49 11.32
N THR A 38 6.27 -38.68 11.66
CA THR A 38 7.38 -37.88 11.11
C THR A 38 7.53 -38.09 9.61
N ALA A 39 7.43 -39.33 9.13
CA ALA A 39 7.48 -39.64 7.70
C ALA A 39 6.32 -38.98 6.92
N ALA A 40 5.09 -39.09 7.44
CA ALA A 40 3.91 -38.47 6.84
C ALA A 40 4.01 -36.94 6.83
N THR A 41 4.47 -36.33 7.93
CA THR A 41 4.67 -34.87 8.02
C THR A 41 5.73 -34.40 7.02
N THR A 42 6.83 -35.12 6.89
CA THR A 42 7.90 -34.80 5.92
C THR A 42 7.38 -34.87 4.49
N GLN A 43 6.60 -35.91 4.17
CA GLN A 43 5.99 -36.07 2.84
C GLN A 43 4.97 -34.96 2.57
N LEU A 44 4.16 -34.59 3.56
CA LEU A 44 3.21 -33.47 3.45
C LEU A 44 3.92 -32.14 3.23
N SER A 45 5.04 -31.88 3.93
CA SER A 45 5.86 -30.68 3.73
C SER A 45 6.45 -30.64 2.32
N ALA A 46 6.97 -31.76 1.81
CA ALA A 46 7.49 -31.85 0.45
C ALA A 46 6.41 -31.57 -0.60
N ILE A 47 5.22 -32.17 -0.46
CA ILE A 47 4.08 -31.91 -1.35
C ILE A 47 3.63 -30.45 -1.25
N SER A 48 3.61 -29.88 -0.05
CA SER A 48 3.23 -28.48 0.17
C SER A 48 4.22 -27.52 -0.49
N GLN A 49 5.51 -27.84 -0.45
CA GLN A 49 6.54 -27.07 -1.13
C GLN A 49 6.38 -27.14 -2.65
N ILE A 50 6.12 -28.33 -3.21
CA ILE A 50 5.81 -28.49 -4.65
C ILE A 50 4.55 -27.67 -5.02
N LYS A 51 3.49 -27.75 -4.22
CA LYS A 51 2.25 -26.99 -4.44
C LYS A 51 2.52 -25.48 -4.43
N SER A 52 3.33 -25.00 -3.50
CA SER A 52 3.71 -23.59 -3.42
C SER A 52 4.48 -23.13 -4.67
N SER A 53 5.48 -23.92 -5.10
CA SER A 53 6.23 -23.64 -6.32
C SER A 53 5.34 -23.62 -7.56
N MET A 54 4.40 -24.58 -7.68
CA MET A 54 3.44 -24.63 -8.79
C MET A 54 2.47 -23.44 -8.78
N THR A 55 2.04 -23.00 -7.60
CA THR A 55 1.18 -21.83 -7.43
C THR A 55 1.90 -20.54 -7.84
N THR A 56 3.18 -20.44 -7.49
CA THR A 56 4.04 -19.33 -7.89
C THR A 56 4.22 -19.30 -9.41
N LEU A 57 4.50 -20.45 -10.02
CA LEU A 57 4.61 -20.58 -11.48
C LEU A 57 3.30 -20.21 -12.17
N LYS A 58 2.16 -20.71 -11.68
CA LYS A 58 0.84 -20.34 -12.19
C LYS A 58 0.61 -18.83 -12.11
N SER A 59 0.94 -18.20 -10.98
CA SER A 59 0.77 -16.77 -10.80
C SER A 59 1.65 -15.95 -11.74
N ALA A 60 2.88 -16.42 -12.00
CA ALA A 60 3.77 -15.79 -12.98
C ALA A 60 3.23 -15.94 -14.41
N LEU A 61 2.73 -17.13 -14.77
CA LEU A 61 2.14 -17.38 -16.08
C LEU A 61 0.87 -16.57 -16.30
N ASP A 62 -0.02 -16.49 -15.31
CA ASP A 62 -1.25 -15.70 -15.39
C ASP A 62 -0.91 -14.21 -15.66
N LYS A 63 0.14 -13.66 -15.02
CA LYS A 63 0.62 -12.29 -15.30
C LYS A 63 1.11 -12.13 -16.75
N VAL A 64 1.85 -13.11 -17.26
CA VAL A 64 2.36 -13.08 -18.65
C VAL A 64 1.21 -13.14 -19.65
N VAL A 65 0.23 -14.03 -19.43
CA VAL A 65 -0.95 -14.16 -20.30
C VAL A 65 -1.76 -12.87 -20.32
N ILE A 66 -2.02 -12.27 -19.15
CA ILE A 66 -2.72 -10.98 -19.06
C ILE A 66 -1.94 -9.88 -19.79
N SER A 67 -0.61 -9.85 -19.66
CA SER A 67 0.21 -8.85 -20.33
C SER A 67 0.34 -9.05 -21.84
N ALA A 68 0.18 -10.29 -22.33
CA ALA A 68 0.31 -10.63 -23.74
C ALA A 68 -0.85 -10.05 -24.58
N ASP A 69 -2.04 -9.93 -23.99
CA ASP A 69 -3.20 -9.30 -24.66
C ASP A 69 -3.18 -7.77 -24.57
N THR A 70 -2.35 -7.18 -23.70
CA THR A 70 -2.21 -5.74 -23.60
C THR A 70 -1.12 -5.23 -24.53
N ASN A 71 -1.52 -4.52 -25.58
CA ASN A 71 -0.58 -3.78 -26.42
C ASN A 71 0.19 -2.77 -25.57
N ALA A 72 1.51 -2.90 -25.53
CA ALA A 72 2.40 -1.95 -24.85
C ALA A 72 3.02 -1.01 -25.89
N TYR A 73 2.68 0.27 -25.82
CA TYR A 73 3.28 1.30 -26.67
C TYR A 73 4.33 2.06 -25.89
N LYS A 74 5.43 2.41 -26.56
CA LYS A 74 6.47 3.27 -26.00
C LYS A 74 6.46 4.60 -26.74
N ALA A 75 6.19 5.69 -26.03
CA ALA A 75 6.48 7.02 -26.53
C ALA A 75 8.00 7.26 -26.53
N THR A 76 8.51 7.88 -27.60
CA THR A 76 9.89 8.35 -27.67
C THR A 76 9.84 9.82 -28.04
N VAL A 77 10.30 10.67 -27.11
CA VAL A 77 10.37 12.11 -27.28
C VAL A 77 11.85 12.53 -27.24
N PRO A 78 12.32 13.40 -28.15
CA PRO A 78 13.67 13.95 -28.08
C PRO A 78 13.97 14.65 -26.75
N THR A 79 15.22 14.62 -26.30
CA THR A 79 15.66 15.18 -25.01
C THR A 79 15.37 16.67 -24.84
N ASP A 80 15.31 17.41 -25.95
CA ASP A 80 15.16 18.87 -25.96
C ASP A 80 13.81 19.32 -26.52
N ALA A 81 12.81 18.42 -26.55
CA ALA A 81 11.49 18.72 -27.12
C ALA A 81 10.65 19.69 -26.28
N GLY A 82 11.01 19.95 -25.02
CA GLY A 82 10.25 20.82 -24.12
C GLY A 82 8.93 20.24 -23.60
N PHE A 83 8.63 18.97 -23.91
CA PHE A 83 7.48 18.23 -23.39
C PHE A 83 7.84 16.76 -23.16
N THR A 84 6.99 16.04 -22.41
CA THR A 84 7.06 14.60 -22.25
C THR A 84 5.78 13.95 -22.78
N ALA A 85 5.87 12.68 -23.18
CA ALA A 85 4.71 11.92 -23.64
C ALA A 85 4.68 10.55 -22.97
N THR A 86 3.49 10.12 -22.58
CA THR A 86 3.21 8.79 -22.06
C THR A 86 2.10 8.15 -22.87
N THR A 87 2.10 6.83 -22.95
CA THR A 87 1.18 6.04 -23.77
C THR A 87 0.36 5.11 -22.91
N THR A 88 -0.88 4.88 -23.33
CA THR A 88 -1.77 3.86 -22.77
C THR A 88 -1.83 2.66 -23.70
N SER A 89 -2.44 1.55 -23.26
CA SER A 89 -2.65 0.35 -24.08
C SER A 89 -3.60 0.56 -25.27
N SER A 90 -4.32 1.68 -25.30
CA SER A 90 -5.23 2.08 -26.38
C SER A 90 -4.61 3.08 -27.37
N ALA A 91 -3.32 3.41 -27.23
CA ALA A 91 -2.65 4.35 -28.13
C ALA A 91 -2.58 3.80 -29.56
N ALA A 92 -2.64 4.70 -30.55
CA ALA A 92 -2.43 4.35 -31.95
C ALA A 92 -0.92 4.44 -32.28
N PRO A 93 -0.32 3.43 -32.92
CA PRO A 93 1.07 3.50 -33.35
C PRO A 93 1.22 4.51 -34.51
N GLY A 94 2.18 5.41 -34.39
CA GLY A 94 2.45 6.41 -35.43
C GLY A 94 3.46 7.46 -35.01
N ASN A 95 3.84 8.30 -35.97
CA ASN A 95 4.70 9.45 -35.75
C ASN A 95 3.83 10.70 -35.63
N TYR A 96 4.01 11.46 -34.56
CA TYR A 96 3.25 12.67 -34.28
C TYR A 96 4.19 13.86 -34.23
N SER A 97 3.87 14.92 -34.98
CA SER A 97 4.58 16.21 -34.92
C SER A 97 3.81 17.13 -33.97
N VAL A 98 4.48 17.60 -32.92
CA VAL A 98 3.87 18.44 -31.88
C VAL A 98 4.70 19.72 -31.77
N GLU A 99 4.03 20.87 -31.86
CA GLU A 99 4.61 22.19 -31.65
C GLU A 99 3.94 22.85 -30.44
N VAL A 100 4.76 23.33 -29.49
CA VAL A 100 4.26 24.02 -28.29
C VAL A 100 4.31 25.52 -28.54
N VAL A 101 3.15 26.12 -28.79
CA VAL A 101 3.03 27.56 -29.09
C VAL A 101 3.03 28.41 -27.82
N SER A 102 2.30 27.99 -26.80
CA SER A 102 2.22 28.69 -25.52
C SER A 102 1.96 27.71 -24.37
N LEU A 103 2.51 28.03 -23.20
CA LEU A 103 2.26 27.25 -22.00
C LEU A 103 0.99 27.76 -21.31
N ALA A 104 0.21 26.83 -20.78
CA ALA A 104 -0.87 27.16 -19.87
C ALA A 104 -0.29 27.78 -18.59
N THR A 105 -0.68 29.01 -18.28
CA THR A 105 -0.30 29.72 -17.05
C THR A 105 -1.51 29.90 -16.15
N SER A 106 -1.34 29.69 -14.85
CA SER A 106 -2.38 30.02 -13.88
C SER A 106 -2.54 31.53 -13.74
N GLN A 107 -3.78 32.02 -13.74
CA GLN A 107 -4.07 33.42 -13.42
C GLN A 107 -3.71 33.71 -11.96
N LYS A 108 -3.06 34.84 -11.71
CA LYS A 108 -2.77 35.35 -10.37
C LYS A 108 -3.38 36.73 -10.21
N LEU A 109 -4.19 36.90 -9.17
CA LEU A 109 -4.76 38.17 -8.78
C LEU A 109 -4.21 38.53 -7.39
N ALA A 110 -3.77 39.77 -7.23
CA ALA A 110 -3.30 40.29 -5.95
C ALA A 110 -4.24 41.40 -5.48
N SER A 111 -4.60 41.37 -4.20
CA SER A 111 -5.31 42.48 -3.58
C SER A 111 -4.38 43.66 -3.34
N GLY A 112 -4.96 44.82 -3.01
CA GLY A 112 -4.19 45.91 -2.40
C GLY A 112 -3.55 45.50 -1.07
N ALA A 113 -2.63 46.33 -0.58
CA ALA A 113 -1.98 46.12 0.71
C ALA A 113 -2.95 46.42 1.86
N PHE A 114 -2.96 45.55 2.88
CA PHE A 114 -3.65 45.75 4.14
C PHE A 114 -2.64 45.68 5.28
N THR A 115 -2.94 46.33 6.40
CA THR A 115 -2.18 46.12 7.64
C THR A 115 -2.48 44.71 8.16
N ALA A 116 -1.52 44.08 8.85
CA ALA A 116 -1.59 42.67 9.23
C ALA A 116 -2.84 42.29 10.06
N ASP A 117 -3.38 43.25 10.81
CA ASP A 117 -4.57 43.08 11.66
C ASP A 117 -5.81 43.83 11.16
N ALA A 118 -5.79 44.37 9.93
CA ALA A 118 -6.96 45.04 9.38
C ALA A 118 -8.09 44.03 9.14
N THR A 119 -9.27 44.37 9.66
CA THR A 119 -10.52 43.77 9.20
C THR A 119 -10.88 44.38 7.85
N VAL A 120 -11.27 43.54 6.89
CA VAL A 120 -11.61 43.98 5.53
C VAL A 120 -13.10 44.26 5.33
N GLY A 121 -13.91 44.03 6.37
CA GLY A 121 -15.37 44.24 6.36
C GLY A 121 -16.17 42.95 6.16
N SER A 122 -17.50 43.06 6.17
CA SER A 122 -18.41 41.93 5.97
C SER A 122 -19.06 41.96 4.59
N GLY A 123 -19.27 40.79 4.00
CA GLY A 123 -19.94 40.65 2.71
C GLY A 123 -19.75 39.28 2.08
N THR A 124 -20.31 39.09 0.90
CA THR A 124 -20.18 37.84 0.15
C THR A 124 -19.23 38.04 -1.02
N LEU A 125 -18.12 37.30 -1.03
CA LEU A 125 -17.13 37.30 -2.09
C LEU A 125 -17.44 36.15 -3.05
N THR A 126 -17.69 36.47 -4.32
CA THR A 126 -17.88 35.48 -5.39
C THR A 126 -16.70 35.53 -6.36
N ILE A 127 -16.02 34.40 -6.52
CA ILE A 127 -14.84 34.23 -7.38
C ILE A 127 -15.20 33.28 -8.51
N GLY A 128 -15.22 33.77 -9.74
CA GLY A 128 -15.40 32.95 -10.94
C GLY A 128 -14.10 32.32 -11.41
N TYR A 129 -14.15 31.04 -11.82
CA TYR A 129 -13.05 30.34 -12.48
C TYR A 129 -13.58 29.42 -13.58
N GLY A 130 -13.26 29.72 -14.84
CA GLY A 130 -13.88 29.07 -16.00
C GLY A 130 -15.40 29.25 -15.97
N ASP A 131 -16.14 28.14 -16.06
CA ASP A 131 -17.61 28.10 -15.99
C ASP A 131 -18.16 27.92 -14.56
N ASN A 132 -17.31 27.92 -13.53
CA ASN A 132 -17.69 27.70 -12.14
C ASN A 132 -17.48 28.96 -11.29
N SER A 133 -18.10 28.99 -10.11
CA SER A 133 -17.90 30.05 -9.12
C SER A 133 -17.75 29.48 -7.71
N VAL A 134 -16.87 30.09 -6.91
CA VAL A 134 -16.80 29.89 -5.46
C VAL A 134 -17.39 31.11 -4.76
N THR A 135 -18.33 30.88 -3.86
CA THR A 135 -18.90 31.93 -3.01
C THR A 135 -18.43 31.72 -1.56
N VAL A 136 -17.96 32.79 -0.95
CA VAL A 136 -17.46 32.81 0.43
C VAL A 136 -18.10 33.96 1.17
N ASP A 137 -18.70 33.66 2.31
CA ASP A 137 -19.20 34.69 3.22
C ASP A 137 -18.08 35.13 4.16
N ILE A 138 -17.84 36.43 4.19
CA ILE A 138 -16.81 37.09 5.01
C ILE A 138 -17.51 37.79 6.16
N SER A 139 -17.11 37.45 7.38
CA SER A 139 -17.57 38.10 8.60
C SER A 139 -16.78 39.40 8.84
N GLY A 140 -17.39 40.38 9.50
CA GLY A 140 -16.73 41.66 9.80
C GLY A 140 -15.53 41.54 10.75
N THR A 141 -15.34 40.38 11.37
CA THR A 141 -14.22 40.07 12.27
C THR A 141 -13.12 39.23 11.59
N ASP A 142 -13.32 38.79 10.35
CA ASP A 142 -12.36 37.91 9.67
C ASP A 142 -11.09 38.67 9.29
N LYS A 143 -9.94 38.07 9.56
CA LYS A 143 -8.63 38.54 9.08
C LYS A 143 -8.34 37.99 7.69
N LEU A 144 -7.33 38.54 7.01
CA LEU A 144 -6.88 38.04 5.70
C LEU A 144 -6.54 36.54 5.71
N THR A 145 -6.01 36.03 6.82
CA THR A 145 -5.72 34.61 7.00
C THR A 145 -6.99 33.76 7.01
N ASP A 146 -8.04 34.25 7.66
CA ASP A 146 -9.33 33.56 7.78
C ASP A 146 -10.05 33.54 6.44
N ILE A 147 -9.98 34.64 5.69
CA ILE A 147 -10.55 34.74 4.34
C ILE A 147 -9.81 33.82 3.36
N ALA A 148 -8.48 33.77 3.42
CA ALA A 148 -7.70 32.85 2.60
C ALA A 148 -8.06 31.38 2.91
N ALA A 149 -8.21 31.04 4.19
CA ALA A 149 -8.66 29.72 4.61
C ALA A 149 -10.09 29.41 4.15
N ALA A 150 -11.01 30.37 4.26
CA ALA A 150 -12.40 30.23 3.83
C ALA A 150 -12.50 30.01 2.31
N ILE A 151 -11.72 30.74 1.50
CA ILE A 151 -11.62 30.52 0.05
C ILE A 151 -11.08 29.12 -0.26
N ASN A 152 -9.98 28.69 0.36
CA ASN A 152 -9.40 27.36 0.13
C ASN A 152 -10.36 26.24 0.55
N LYS A 153 -11.11 26.44 1.64
CA LYS A 153 -12.14 25.50 2.11
C LYS A 153 -13.33 25.44 1.16
N ALA A 154 -13.83 26.57 0.69
CA ALA A 154 -14.95 26.64 -0.25
C ALA A 154 -14.57 26.09 -1.64
N ALA A 155 -13.31 26.28 -2.06
CA ALA A 155 -12.78 25.74 -3.30
C ALA A 155 -12.58 24.20 -3.26
N GLY A 156 -12.43 23.61 -2.07
CA GLY A 156 -12.27 22.16 -1.91
C GLY A 156 -11.08 21.58 -2.70
N GLY A 157 -10.04 22.40 -2.91
CA GLY A 157 -8.86 22.04 -3.71
C GLY A 157 -9.04 22.10 -5.23
N LYS A 158 -10.09 22.77 -5.73
CA LYS A 158 -10.37 22.89 -7.17
C LYS A 158 -10.45 24.35 -7.62
N GLY A 159 -9.77 24.65 -8.72
CA GLY A 159 -9.90 25.91 -9.47
C GLY A 159 -9.13 27.10 -8.90
N VAL A 160 -9.38 27.45 -7.63
CA VAL A 160 -8.80 28.64 -6.99
C VAL A 160 -8.03 28.28 -5.73
N THR A 161 -7.00 29.06 -5.44
CA THR A 161 -6.21 28.95 -4.20
C THR A 161 -5.86 30.35 -3.71
N ALA A 162 -6.04 30.59 -2.42
CA ALA A 162 -5.73 31.86 -1.77
C ALA A 162 -4.54 31.69 -0.81
N SER A 163 -3.68 32.71 -0.77
CA SER A 163 -2.55 32.78 0.14
C SER A 163 -2.31 34.24 0.53
N VAL A 164 -1.91 34.47 1.78
CA VAL A 164 -1.53 35.79 2.27
C VAL A 164 -0.02 35.94 2.09
N VAL A 165 0.38 36.99 1.38
CA VAL A 165 1.79 37.32 1.16
C VAL A 165 2.13 38.56 1.96
N THR A 166 3.09 38.44 2.88
CA THR A 166 3.63 39.58 3.63
C THR A 166 4.73 40.23 2.81
N ALA A 167 4.53 41.48 2.38
CA ALA A 167 5.58 42.29 1.80
C ALA A 167 6.38 42.96 2.92
N ASN A 168 7.70 42.79 2.91
CA ASN A 168 8.65 43.49 3.78
C ASN A 168 9.14 44.78 3.12
#